data_AF-A0A2N2INJ3-F1
#
_entry.id   AF-A0A2N2INJ3-F1
#
_cell.length_a   1.000
_cell.length_b   1.000
_cell.length_c   1.000
_cell.angle_alpha   90.00
_cell.angle_beta   90.00
_cell.angle_gamma   90.00
#
_symmetry.space_group_name_H-M   'P 1'
#
loop_
_entity.id
_entity.type
_entity.pdbx_description
1 polymer ?
#
loop_
_entity_poly.entity_id
_entity_poly.type
_entity_poly.pdbx_seq_one_letter_code
_entity_poly.pdbx_strand_id
1 'polypeptide(L)'
;MTDIMTTPRDRITKNLKAACLGLLAVGLFLSACEKEEANCTRLWKRLHQCGLPVEPRDTFVDQCDPARPYTADLIECSESTFCADFRFCRERAMLESDVRGTLSQMDESIAKNEFFVAVNPCNHPVLMSRPQMKAKCQYTLQRSLAYYQKYILAYLHSQLPPVDGASQALQHCALLQKTAAMIGPAEVAQTLALFDRIARKNPGATLTWCEASRDYLSPELADRCAPVPALAHAANLERALAIQRALDAPVRPLQPGEAPLPKPDTFSACYDLKRTGRLLGPAALKDAERICTELDLQAYVAAAMPAVEAGLRPRKPSLPLECMPPYINSKFKLD
;
A
#
# COMPACT_ATOMS: atom_id res chain seq x y z
N MET A 1 -51.35 -11.70 -7.87
CA MET A 1 -52.07 -10.68 -8.67
C MET A 1 -51.27 -9.39 -8.60
N THR A 2 -50.41 -9.19 -9.59
CA THR A 2 -49.66 -7.93 -9.80
C THR A 2 -49.24 -7.94 -11.27
N ASP A 3 -49.85 -7.05 -12.04
CA ASP A 3 -49.59 -6.80 -13.45
C ASP A 3 -48.20 -6.22 -13.68
N ILE A 4 -47.49 -6.77 -14.66
CA ILE A 4 -46.22 -6.24 -15.17
C ILE A 4 -46.53 -5.37 -16.37
N MET A 5 -46.29 -4.05 -16.22
CA MET A 5 -46.32 -3.08 -17.30
C MET A 5 -45.27 -3.41 -18.37
N THR A 6 -45.74 -3.72 -19.58
CA THR A 6 -44.93 -3.76 -20.79
C THR A 6 -44.65 -2.34 -21.28
N THR A 7 -43.40 -2.07 -21.65
CA THR A 7 -42.90 -0.75 -22.07
C THR A 7 -43.30 -0.40 -23.52
N PRO A 8 -43.32 0.89 -23.91
CA PRO A 8 -43.94 1.38 -25.16
C PRO A 8 -43.13 1.13 -26.46
N ARG A 9 -42.14 0.24 -26.44
CA ARG A 9 -41.15 0.12 -27.55
C ARG A 9 -41.57 -0.81 -28.69
N ASP A 10 -42.64 -1.61 -28.51
CA ASP A 10 -43.06 -2.64 -29.47
C ASP A 10 -44.19 -2.24 -30.44
N ARG A 11 -44.69 -0.99 -30.40
CA ARG A 11 -45.79 -0.55 -31.30
C ARG A 11 -45.36 0.15 -32.58
N ILE A 12 -44.09 0.54 -32.73
CA ILE A 12 -43.65 1.34 -33.90
C ILE A 12 -43.18 0.46 -35.07
N THR A 13 -42.79 -0.79 -34.84
CA THR A 13 -42.21 -1.66 -35.89
C THR A 13 -43.23 -2.47 -36.70
N LYS A 14 -44.52 -2.47 -36.34
CA LYS A 14 -45.55 -3.27 -37.07
C LYS A 14 -46.35 -2.50 -38.13
N ASN A 15 -46.29 -1.17 -38.18
CA ASN A 15 -47.08 -0.38 -39.13
C ASN A 15 -46.32 0.13 -40.37
N LEU A 16 -45.01 -0.13 -40.51
CA LEU A 16 -44.27 0.27 -41.72
C LEU A 16 -44.22 -0.80 -42.83
N LYS A 17 -44.62 -2.05 -42.57
CA LYS A 17 -44.59 -3.12 -43.59
C LYS A 17 -45.79 -3.13 -44.55
N ALA A 18 -46.83 -2.35 -44.29
CA ALA A 18 -48.07 -2.37 -45.08
C ALA A 18 -48.17 -1.27 -46.15
N ALA A 19 -47.23 -0.33 -46.24
CA ALA A 19 -47.32 0.81 -47.17
C ALA A 19 -46.56 0.66 -48.49
N CYS A 20 -45.89 -0.48 -48.75
CA CYS A 20 -45.03 -0.66 -49.92
C CYS A 20 -45.62 -1.52 -51.05
N LEU A 21 -46.93 -1.80 -51.06
CA LEU A 21 -47.52 -2.79 -51.98
C LEU A 21 -48.66 -2.26 -52.87
N GLY A 22 -48.69 -0.97 -53.17
CA GLY A 22 -49.67 -0.44 -54.11
C GLY A 22 -49.21 0.85 -54.75
N LEU A 23 -48.45 0.75 -55.85
CA LEU A 23 -48.51 1.65 -57.01
C LEU A 23 -47.50 1.19 -58.07
N LEU A 24 -48.02 0.44 -59.03
CA LEU A 24 -47.42 0.26 -60.35
C LEU A 24 -47.65 1.54 -61.16
N ALA A 25 -46.56 2.08 -61.71
CA ALA A 25 -46.43 2.79 -62.99
C ALA A 25 -45.65 4.12 -62.91
N VAL A 26 -44.78 4.26 -63.92
CA VAL A 26 -43.96 5.41 -64.33
C VAL A 26 -42.56 5.46 -63.70
N GLY A 27 -41.58 5.22 -64.57
CA GLY A 27 -40.17 5.09 -64.25
C GLY A 27 -39.54 6.37 -63.74
N LEU A 28 -38.81 6.21 -62.63
CA LEU A 28 -37.68 7.02 -62.19
C LEU A 28 -36.90 6.11 -61.23
N PHE A 29 -35.58 6.12 -61.36
CA PHE A 29 -34.64 5.31 -60.59
C PHE A 29 -34.84 5.47 -59.08
N LEU A 30 -35.67 4.61 -58.48
CA LEU A 30 -35.66 4.33 -57.05
C LEU A 30 -34.51 3.36 -56.80
N SER A 31 -33.30 3.90 -56.65
CA SER A 31 -32.22 3.18 -56.00
C SER A 31 -32.74 2.70 -54.65
N ALA A 32 -32.91 1.40 -54.52
CA ALA A 32 -33.38 0.74 -53.32
C ALA A 32 -32.60 1.27 -52.11
N CYS A 33 -33.31 1.86 -51.15
CA CYS A 33 -32.80 2.06 -49.79
C CYS A 33 -32.69 0.68 -49.12
N GLU A 34 -31.75 -0.15 -49.56
CA GLU A 34 -31.22 -1.21 -48.71
C GLU A 34 -30.60 -0.51 -47.51
N LYS A 35 -31.22 -0.66 -46.33
CA LYS A 35 -30.60 -0.27 -45.07
C LYS A 35 -29.31 -1.08 -44.96
N GLU A 36 -28.17 -0.46 -45.24
CA GLU A 36 -26.84 -1.03 -44.95
C GLU A 36 -26.87 -1.57 -43.51
N GLU A 37 -26.76 -2.89 -43.36
CA GLU A 37 -26.76 -3.54 -42.04
C GLU A 37 -25.66 -2.93 -41.17
N ALA A 38 -25.96 -2.75 -39.88
CA ALA A 38 -25.00 -2.24 -38.92
C ALA A 38 -23.84 -3.24 -38.79
N ASN A 39 -22.71 -2.94 -39.43
CA ASN A 39 -21.54 -3.81 -39.49
C ASN A 39 -20.23 -3.00 -39.49
N CYS A 40 -19.09 -3.70 -39.40
CA CYS A 40 -17.75 -3.10 -39.40
C CYS A 40 -17.45 -2.24 -40.64
N THR A 41 -18.00 -2.59 -41.80
CA THR A 41 -17.85 -1.79 -43.03
C THR A 41 -18.53 -0.43 -42.88
N ARG A 42 -19.75 -0.41 -42.31
CA ARG A 42 -20.48 0.84 -42.04
C ARG A 42 -19.76 1.73 -41.05
N LEU A 43 -19.22 1.15 -39.97
CA LEU A 43 -18.40 1.87 -39.00
C LEU A 43 -17.16 2.50 -39.66
N TRP A 44 -16.42 1.73 -40.47
CA TRP A 44 -15.26 2.25 -41.20
C TRP A 44 -15.63 3.45 -42.10
N LYS A 45 -16.69 3.28 -42.91
CA LYS A 45 -17.19 4.32 -43.81
C LYS A 45 -17.54 5.59 -43.05
N ARG A 46 -18.18 5.46 -41.88
CA ARG A 46 -18.53 6.59 -41.02
C ARG A 46 -17.30 7.28 -40.42
N LEU A 47 -16.32 6.51 -39.92
CA LEU A 47 -15.05 7.06 -39.42
C LEU A 47 -14.34 7.89 -40.50
N HIS A 48 -14.23 7.33 -41.70
CA HIS A 48 -13.61 8.01 -42.85
C HIS A 48 -14.39 9.26 -43.27
N GLN A 49 -15.71 9.19 -43.42
CA GLN A 49 -16.57 10.33 -43.78
C GLN A 49 -16.45 11.49 -42.78
N CYS A 50 -16.28 11.18 -41.50
CA CYS A 50 -16.14 12.17 -40.45
C CYS A 50 -14.70 12.64 -40.22
N GLY A 51 -13.77 12.30 -41.12
CA GLY A 51 -12.37 12.74 -41.08
C GLY A 51 -11.62 12.23 -39.85
N LEU A 52 -11.98 11.07 -39.33
CA LEU A 52 -11.32 10.47 -38.18
C LEU A 52 -10.22 9.53 -38.67
N PRO A 53 -9.10 9.43 -37.93
CA PRO A 53 -8.03 8.52 -38.29
C PRO A 53 -8.54 7.08 -38.28
N VAL A 54 -8.39 6.38 -39.40
CA VAL A 54 -8.78 4.99 -39.57
C VAL A 54 -7.82 4.31 -40.54
N GLU A 55 -7.54 3.04 -40.30
CA GLU A 55 -6.75 2.19 -41.20
C GLU A 55 -7.41 2.02 -42.57
N PRO A 56 -6.69 1.50 -43.59
CA PRO A 56 -7.30 1.07 -44.84
C PRO A 56 -8.47 0.11 -44.58
N ARG A 57 -9.50 0.20 -45.42
CA ARG A 57 -10.78 -0.50 -45.22
C ARG A 57 -10.62 -1.98 -44.90
N ASP A 58 -9.88 -2.70 -45.73
CA ASP A 58 -9.77 -4.16 -45.62
C ASP A 58 -9.09 -4.54 -44.30
N THR A 59 -8.02 -3.83 -43.92
CA THR A 59 -7.33 -4.02 -42.64
C THR A 59 -8.24 -3.74 -41.44
N PHE A 60 -8.98 -2.63 -41.48
CA PHE A 60 -9.92 -2.29 -40.40
C PHE A 60 -11.03 -3.33 -40.25
N VAL A 61 -11.64 -3.74 -41.37
CA VAL A 61 -12.76 -4.70 -41.35
C VAL A 61 -12.30 -6.07 -40.87
N ASP A 62 -11.10 -6.52 -41.27
CA ASP A 62 -10.52 -7.78 -40.82
C ASP A 62 -10.21 -7.80 -39.31
N GLN A 63 -9.81 -6.66 -38.74
CA GLN A 63 -9.54 -6.53 -37.30
C GLN A 63 -10.78 -6.20 -36.46
N CYS A 64 -11.86 -5.74 -37.10
CA CYS A 64 -13.07 -5.32 -36.42
C CYS A 64 -13.88 -6.54 -35.97
N ASP A 65 -13.88 -6.77 -34.66
CA ASP A 65 -14.63 -7.85 -34.02
C ASP A 65 -15.94 -7.30 -33.42
N PRO A 66 -17.11 -7.50 -34.08
CA PRO A 66 -18.38 -7.00 -33.60
C PRO A 66 -18.87 -7.69 -32.32
N ALA A 67 -18.27 -8.82 -31.93
CA ALA A 67 -18.61 -9.49 -30.68
C ALA A 67 -18.02 -8.79 -29.45
N ARG A 68 -17.04 -7.89 -29.65
CA ARG A 68 -16.50 -7.07 -28.55
C ARG A 68 -17.51 -5.99 -28.18
N PRO A 69 -17.87 -5.83 -26.89
CA PRO A 69 -18.88 -4.86 -26.46
C PRO A 69 -18.60 -3.43 -26.95
N TYR A 70 -17.34 -2.99 -26.93
CA TYR A 70 -16.94 -1.69 -27.45
C TYR A 70 -17.21 -1.53 -28.95
N THR A 71 -16.81 -2.51 -29.75
CA THR A 71 -17.00 -2.48 -31.20
C THR A 71 -18.48 -2.49 -31.56
N ALA A 72 -19.30 -3.26 -30.84
CA ALA A 72 -20.75 -3.28 -31.01
C ALA A 72 -21.37 -1.89 -30.78
N ASP A 73 -21.00 -1.22 -29.68
CA ASP A 73 -21.49 0.14 -29.36
C ASP A 73 -21.04 1.15 -30.44
N LEU A 74 -19.82 1.01 -30.97
CA LEU A 74 -19.35 1.85 -32.07
C LEU A 74 -20.10 1.63 -33.38
N ILE A 75 -20.40 0.37 -33.70
CA ILE A 75 -21.20 0.01 -34.88
C ILE A 75 -22.60 0.63 -34.76
N GLU A 76 -23.23 0.59 -33.58
CA GLU A 76 -24.50 1.28 -33.33
C GLU A 76 -24.36 2.80 -33.50
N CYS A 77 -23.29 3.41 -32.97
CA CYS A 77 -23.05 4.85 -33.18
C CYS A 77 -22.93 5.24 -34.65
N SER A 78 -22.40 4.35 -35.50
CA SER A 78 -22.23 4.60 -36.94
C SER A 78 -23.54 4.83 -37.69
N GLU A 79 -24.67 4.49 -37.04
CA GLU A 79 -25.99 4.74 -37.58
C GLU A 79 -26.33 6.22 -37.71
N SER A 80 -25.75 7.07 -36.86
CA SER A 80 -25.97 8.50 -36.92
C SER A 80 -25.50 9.09 -38.25
N THR A 81 -26.37 9.88 -38.89
CA THR A 81 -26.09 10.51 -40.19
C THR A 81 -25.16 11.71 -40.08
N PHE A 82 -25.14 12.40 -38.94
CA PHE A 82 -24.35 13.62 -38.72
C PHE A 82 -23.04 13.31 -37.99
N CYS A 83 -21.94 13.92 -38.46
CA CYS A 83 -20.63 13.67 -37.87
C CYS A 83 -20.47 14.18 -36.44
N ALA A 84 -21.18 15.25 -36.06
CA ALA A 84 -21.17 15.74 -34.67
C ALA A 84 -21.79 14.71 -33.72
N ASP A 85 -22.97 14.20 -34.07
CA ASP A 85 -23.68 13.18 -33.30
C ASP A 85 -22.89 11.86 -33.24
N PHE A 86 -22.29 11.44 -34.37
CA PHE A 86 -21.43 10.26 -34.39
C PHE A 86 -20.22 10.41 -33.47
N ARG A 87 -19.52 11.54 -33.49
CA ARG A 87 -18.37 11.80 -32.61
C ARG A 87 -18.78 11.78 -31.15
N PHE A 88 -19.89 12.44 -30.80
CA PHE A 88 -20.43 12.42 -29.44
C PHE A 88 -20.81 11.01 -28.98
N CYS A 89 -21.49 10.23 -29.85
CA CYS A 89 -21.82 8.84 -29.55
C CYS A 89 -20.57 7.99 -29.35
N ARG A 90 -19.55 8.14 -30.21
CA ARG A 90 -18.27 7.43 -30.11
C ARG A 90 -17.57 7.72 -28.79
N GLU A 91 -17.43 8.99 -28.41
CA GLU A 91 -16.81 9.40 -27.16
C GLU A 91 -17.54 8.82 -25.94
N ARG A 92 -18.87 8.81 -25.98
CA ARG A 92 -19.68 8.16 -24.95
C ARG A 92 -19.45 6.64 -24.90
N ALA A 93 -19.44 5.95 -26.04
CA ALA A 93 -19.21 4.51 -26.13
C ALA A 93 -17.80 4.11 -25.66
N MET A 94 -16.78 4.92 -26.00
CA MET A 94 -15.41 4.77 -25.48
C MET A 94 -15.40 4.84 -23.96
N LEU A 95 -16.00 5.88 -23.39
CA LEU A 95 -16.04 6.05 -21.94
C LEU A 95 -16.84 4.94 -21.23
N GLU A 96 -17.96 4.47 -21.79
CA GLU A 96 -18.69 3.33 -21.21
C GLU A 96 -17.91 2.02 -21.30
N SER A 97 -17.15 1.80 -22.38
CA SER A 97 -16.22 0.68 -22.48
C SER A 97 -15.13 0.74 -21.41
N ASP A 98 -14.49 1.89 -21.25
CA ASP A 98 -13.46 2.11 -20.22
C ASP A 98 -14.01 1.86 -18.82
N VAL A 99 -15.23 2.32 -18.55
CA VAL A 99 -15.94 2.06 -17.29
C VAL A 99 -16.17 0.57 -17.08
N ARG A 100 -16.71 -0.16 -18.07
CA ARG A 100 -16.91 -1.62 -17.96
C ARG A 100 -15.59 -2.36 -17.73
N GLY A 101 -14.57 -2.04 -18.50
CA GLY A 101 -13.23 -2.63 -18.35
C GLY A 101 -12.64 -2.38 -16.97
N THR A 102 -12.74 -1.14 -16.48
CA THR A 102 -12.28 -0.75 -15.15
C THR A 102 -13.03 -1.47 -14.05
N LEU A 103 -14.38 -1.56 -14.13
CA LEU A 103 -15.18 -2.29 -13.15
C LEU A 103 -14.78 -3.76 -13.07
N SER A 104 -14.56 -4.41 -14.22
CA SER A 104 -14.08 -5.79 -14.30
C SER A 104 -12.71 -5.97 -13.63
N GLN A 105 -11.77 -5.05 -13.88
CA GLN A 105 -10.46 -5.08 -13.23
C GLN A 105 -10.56 -4.85 -11.72
N MET A 106 -11.41 -3.93 -11.27
CA MET A 106 -11.67 -3.72 -9.84
C MET A 106 -12.22 -4.99 -9.20
N ASP A 107 -13.17 -5.68 -9.85
CA ASP A 107 -13.73 -6.95 -9.36
C ASP A 107 -12.65 -8.03 -9.21
N GLU A 108 -11.79 -8.19 -10.21
CA GLU A 108 -10.68 -9.14 -10.16
C GLU A 108 -9.70 -8.82 -9.02
N SER A 109 -9.29 -7.56 -8.89
CA SER A 109 -8.39 -7.13 -7.81
C SER A 109 -9.02 -7.30 -6.42
N ILE A 110 -10.31 -7.03 -6.27
CA ILE A 110 -11.03 -7.27 -5.00
C ILE A 110 -11.03 -8.77 -4.67
N ALA A 111 -11.29 -9.63 -5.66
CA ALA A 111 -11.28 -11.09 -5.46
C ALA A 111 -9.90 -11.60 -5.01
N LYS A 112 -8.81 -10.98 -5.50
CA LYS A 112 -7.43 -11.29 -5.10
C LYS A 112 -6.97 -10.60 -3.81
N ASN A 113 -7.81 -9.77 -3.18
CA ASN A 113 -7.46 -8.88 -2.07
C ASN A 113 -6.36 -7.85 -2.41
N GLU A 114 -6.18 -7.52 -3.68
CA GLU A 114 -5.26 -6.49 -4.18
C GLU A 114 -5.92 -5.11 -4.09
N PHE A 115 -6.33 -4.71 -2.88
CA PHE A 115 -7.11 -3.49 -2.69
C PHE A 115 -6.40 -2.22 -3.16
N PHE A 116 -5.07 -2.16 -3.08
CA PHE A 116 -4.30 -1.02 -3.58
C PHE A 116 -4.46 -0.83 -5.11
N VAL A 117 -4.66 -1.91 -5.86
CA VAL A 117 -4.97 -1.87 -7.30
C VAL A 117 -6.43 -1.49 -7.49
N ALA A 118 -7.33 -2.15 -6.75
CA ALA A 118 -8.78 -1.96 -6.89
C ALA A 118 -9.25 -0.53 -6.60
N VAL A 119 -8.58 0.21 -5.71
CA VAL A 119 -8.96 1.59 -5.37
C VAL A 119 -8.35 2.64 -6.32
N ASN A 120 -7.36 2.28 -7.13
CA ASN A 120 -6.65 3.25 -7.98
C ASN A 120 -7.58 4.02 -8.94
N PRO A 121 -8.57 3.39 -9.61
CA PRO A 121 -9.49 4.10 -10.50
C PRO A 121 -10.37 5.16 -9.80
N CYS A 122 -10.51 5.08 -8.47
CA CYS A 122 -11.35 5.99 -7.69
C CYS A 122 -10.80 7.42 -7.61
N ASN A 123 -9.55 7.63 -8.03
CA ASN A 123 -8.95 8.95 -8.18
C ASN A 123 -9.16 9.57 -9.57
N HIS A 124 -9.80 8.88 -10.52
CA HIS A 124 -9.95 9.37 -11.89
C HIS A 124 -11.25 10.19 -12.07
N PRO A 125 -11.20 11.52 -12.25
CA PRO A 125 -12.40 12.37 -12.23
C PRO A 125 -13.45 12.00 -13.29
N VAL A 126 -12.98 11.63 -14.50
CA VAL A 126 -13.88 11.25 -15.61
C VAL A 126 -14.64 9.97 -15.31
N LEU A 127 -13.97 8.94 -14.76
CA LEU A 127 -14.63 7.68 -14.39
C LEU A 127 -15.58 7.91 -13.21
N MET A 128 -15.14 8.69 -12.22
CA MET A 128 -15.94 9.06 -11.06
C MET A 128 -17.15 9.94 -11.38
N SER A 129 -17.31 10.45 -12.61
CA SER A 129 -18.56 11.10 -13.04
C SER A 129 -19.71 10.10 -13.20
N ARG A 130 -19.41 8.81 -13.37
CA ARG A 130 -20.40 7.76 -13.65
C ARG A 130 -20.99 7.16 -12.36
N PRO A 131 -22.32 7.01 -12.25
CA PRO A 131 -22.96 6.46 -11.04
C PRO A 131 -22.44 5.06 -10.66
N GLN A 132 -22.26 4.16 -11.63
CA GLN A 132 -21.76 2.81 -11.38
C GLN A 132 -20.32 2.80 -10.83
N MET A 133 -19.46 3.70 -11.33
CA MET A 133 -18.10 3.85 -10.80
C MET A 133 -18.11 4.41 -9.38
N LYS A 134 -18.93 5.44 -9.10
CA LYS A 134 -19.08 5.99 -7.74
C LYS A 134 -19.51 4.91 -6.74
N ALA A 135 -20.54 4.15 -7.08
CA ALA A 135 -21.05 3.07 -6.23
C ALA A 135 -19.97 1.99 -6.00
N LYS A 136 -19.26 1.58 -7.05
CA LYS A 136 -18.19 0.59 -6.93
C LYS A 136 -17.04 1.10 -6.07
N CYS A 137 -16.60 2.33 -6.29
CA CYS A 137 -15.52 2.94 -5.51
C CYS A 137 -15.88 3.08 -4.04
N GLN A 138 -17.10 3.52 -3.70
CA GLN A 138 -17.54 3.59 -2.31
C GLN A 138 -17.46 2.23 -1.62
N TYR A 139 -17.96 1.17 -2.27
CA TYR A 139 -17.86 -0.21 -1.76
C TYR A 139 -16.40 -0.66 -1.59
N THR A 140 -15.56 -0.46 -2.62
CA THR A 140 -14.16 -0.91 -2.63
C THR A 140 -13.32 -0.17 -1.59
N LEU A 141 -13.53 1.13 -1.42
CA LEU A 141 -12.86 1.96 -0.42
C LEU A 141 -13.18 1.47 1.00
N GLN A 142 -14.47 1.22 1.30
CA GLN A 142 -14.88 0.67 2.61
C GLN A 142 -14.28 -0.72 2.88
N ARG A 143 -14.28 -1.60 1.87
CA ARG A 143 -13.66 -2.93 1.96
C ARG A 143 -12.14 -2.83 2.18
N SER A 144 -11.48 -1.91 1.49
CA SER A 144 -10.04 -1.64 1.63
C SER A 144 -9.70 -1.14 3.04
N LEU A 145 -10.48 -0.20 3.59
CA LEU A 145 -10.32 0.25 4.97
C LEU A 145 -10.35 -0.93 5.94
N ALA A 146 -11.44 -1.71 5.90
CA ALA A 146 -11.64 -2.83 6.81
C ALA A 146 -10.52 -3.89 6.67
N TYR A 147 -10.08 -4.16 5.44
CA TYR A 147 -8.99 -5.09 5.16
C TYR A 147 -7.69 -4.62 5.83
N TYR A 148 -7.19 -3.42 5.55
CA TYR A 148 -5.91 -2.97 6.11
C TYR A 148 -5.99 -2.73 7.63
N GLN A 149 -7.10 -2.19 8.14
CA GLN A 149 -7.31 -2.04 9.58
C GLN A 149 -7.24 -3.38 10.32
N LYS A 150 -7.81 -4.45 9.76
CA LYS A 150 -7.74 -5.80 10.37
C LYS A 150 -6.29 -6.24 10.59
N TYR A 151 -5.41 -6.09 9.62
CA TYR A 151 -4.01 -6.52 9.75
C TYR A 151 -3.23 -5.65 10.74
N ILE A 152 -3.47 -4.33 10.74
CA ILE A 152 -2.86 -3.42 11.71
C ILE A 152 -3.30 -3.77 13.13
N LEU A 153 -4.61 -3.98 13.35
CA LEU A 153 -5.14 -4.34 14.65
C LEU A 153 -4.65 -5.73 15.09
N ALA A 154 -4.52 -6.69 14.18
CA ALA A 154 -3.94 -7.99 14.48
C ALA A 154 -2.49 -7.85 14.96
N TYR A 155 -1.68 -7.03 14.29
CA TYR A 155 -0.33 -6.71 14.76
C TYR A 155 -0.37 -6.06 16.15
N LEU A 156 -1.20 -5.03 16.35
CA LEU A 156 -1.29 -4.31 17.62
C LEU A 156 -1.72 -5.21 18.79
N HIS A 157 -2.59 -6.20 18.55
CA HIS A 157 -3.03 -7.16 19.57
C HIS A 157 -2.15 -8.41 19.69
N SER A 158 -1.30 -8.71 18.71
CA SER A 158 -0.40 -9.87 18.77
C SER A 158 0.68 -9.69 19.85
N GLN A 159 1.05 -10.80 20.49
CA GLN A 159 2.27 -10.91 21.31
C GLN A 159 3.49 -11.38 20.49
N LEU A 160 3.36 -11.46 19.16
CA LEU A 160 4.39 -11.98 18.27
C LEU A 160 5.66 -11.09 18.28
N PRO A 161 6.83 -11.68 17.97
CA PRO A 161 8.09 -10.94 17.96
C PRO A 161 8.02 -9.73 17.01
N PRO A 162 8.61 -8.59 17.42
CA PRO A 162 8.16 -7.28 16.99
C PRO A 162 8.65 -6.85 15.59
N VAL A 163 9.66 -7.51 15.01
CA VAL A 163 10.42 -6.98 13.85
C VAL A 163 9.67 -7.13 12.52
N ASP A 164 9.26 -8.34 12.15
CA ASP A 164 8.60 -8.57 10.85
C ASP A 164 7.17 -8.01 10.82
N GLY A 165 6.47 -8.10 11.96
CA GLY A 165 5.10 -7.62 12.08
C GLY A 165 4.97 -6.10 11.99
N ALA A 166 5.95 -5.35 12.52
CA ALA A 166 5.90 -3.89 12.53
C ALA A 166 5.99 -3.31 11.11
N SER A 167 6.98 -3.74 10.33
CA SER A 167 7.19 -3.27 8.96
C SER A 167 5.97 -3.55 8.08
N GLN A 168 5.37 -4.73 8.20
CA GLN A 168 4.16 -5.06 7.47
C GLN A 168 2.95 -4.21 7.91
N ALA A 169 2.78 -3.99 9.21
CA ALA A 169 1.71 -3.14 9.74
C ALA A 169 1.87 -1.68 9.28
N LEU A 170 3.10 -1.16 9.22
CA LEU A 170 3.40 0.18 8.71
C LEU A 170 3.13 0.30 7.21
N GLN A 171 3.48 -0.72 6.42
CA GLN A 171 3.13 -0.78 5.01
C GLN A 171 1.61 -0.77 4.80
N HIS A 172 0.86 -1.57 5.58
CA HIS A 172 -0.60 -1.54 5.54
C HIS A 172 -1.16 -0.20 6.01
N CYS A 173 -0.51 0.48 6.96
CA CYS A 173 -0.89 1.83 7.40
C CYS A 173 -0.73 2.87 6.28
N ALA A 174 0.37 2.81 5.52
CA ALA A 174 0.57 3.69 4.36
C ALA A 174 -0.48 3.44 3.24
N LEU A 175 -0.82 2.18 2.97
CA LEU A 175 -1.90 1.83 2.03
C LEU A 175 -3.27 2.29 2.55
N LEU A 176 -3.54 2.10 3.84
CA LEU A 176 -4.75 2.57 4.50
C LEU A 176 -4.87 4.10 4.42
N GLN A 177 -3.77 4.84 4.56
CA GLN A 177 -3.76 6.30 4.49
C GLN A 177 -4.16 6.80 3.10
N LYS A 178 -3.68 6.14 2.04
CA LYS A 178 -4.10 6.44 0.65
C LYS A 178 -5.61 6.23 0.47
N THR A 179 -6.14 5.11 0.99
CA THR A 179 -7.59 4.84 0.97
C THR A 179 -8.37 5.87 1.78
N ALA A 180 -7.89 6.21 2.97
CA ALA A 180 -8.54 7.16 3.87
C ALA A 180 -8.63 8.57 3.25
N ALA A 181 -7.57 9.03 2.57
CA ALA A 181 -7.56 10.33 1.89
C ALA A 181 -8.62 10.44 0.79
N MET A 182 -9.01 9.33 0.16
CA MET A 182 -10.11 9.30 -0.83
C MET A 182 -11.51 9.34 -0.21
N ILE A 183 -11.62 9.03 1.08
CA ILE A 183 -12.91 8.99 1.80
C ILE A 183 -13.15 10.29 2.54
N GLY A 184 -12.19 10.70 3.37
CA GLY A 184 -12.36 11.91 4.17
C GLY A 184 -11.37 12.08 5.33
N PRO A 185 -11.42 13.24 5.99
CA PRO A 185 -10.49 13.61 7.06
C PRO A 185 -10.66 12.76 8.33
N ALA A 186 -11.85 12.20 8.58
CA ALA A 186 -12.09 11.36 9.75
C ALA A 186 -11.32 10.04 9.65
N GLU A 187 -11.34 9.40 8.48
CA GLU A 187 -10.61 8.18 8.19
C GLU A 187 -9.09 8.42 8.19
N VAL A 188 -8.66 9.59 7.73
CA VAL A 188 -7.24 10.01 7.81
C VAL A 188 -6.82 10.09 9.27
N ALA A 189 -7.58 10.79 10.12
CA ALA A 189 -7.27 10.91 11.53
C ALA A 189 -7.20 9.54 12.24
N GLN A 190 -8.12 8.62 11.93
CA GLN A 190 -8.08 7.25 12.45
C GLN A 190 -6.83 6.49 12.02
N THR A 191 -6.41 6.66 10.77
CA THR A 191 -5.20 6.01 10.24
C THR A 191 -3.94 6.52 10.92
N LEU A 192 -3.82 7.84 11.10
CA LEU A 192 -2.69 8.44 11.83
C LEU A 192 -2.66 7.98 13.30
N ALA A 193 -3.83 7.81 13.94
CA ALA A 193 -3.90 7.26 15.29
C ALA A 193 -3.42 5.79 15.35
N LEU A 194 -3.68 4.99 14.32
CA LEU A 194 -3.13 3.63 14.20
C LEU A 194 -1.62 3.64 14.00
N PHE A 195 -1.09 4.55 13.16
CA PHE A 195 0.34 4.75 13.02
C PHE A 195 1.00 5.06 14.37
N ASP A 196 0.46 6.03 15.12
CA ASP A 196 0.97 6.42 16.43
C ASP A 196 1.00 5.24 17.43
N ARG A 197 0.02 4.33 17.34
CA ARG A 197 -0.02 3.10 18.16
C ARG A 197 1.06 2.11 17.75
N ILE A 198 1.32 1.94 16.45
CA ILE A 198 2.42 1.09 15.96
C ILE A 198 3.76 1.69 16.40
N ALA A 199 3.95 3.00 16.25
CA ALA A 199 5.15 3.72 16.66
C ALA A 199 5.46 3.52 18.14
N ARG A 200 4.46 3.63 19.02
CA ARG A 200 4.63 3.37 20.46
C ARG A 200 4.93 1.90 20.77
N LYS A 201 4.35 0.95 20.03
CA LYS A 201 4.57 -0.48 20.25
C LYS A 201 5.96 -0.93 19.82
N ASN A 202 6.47 -0.41 18.70
CA ASN A 202 7.80 -0.74 18.20
C ASN A 202 8.46 0.49 17.54
N PRO A 203 9.05 1.38 18.34
CA PRO A 203 9.60 2.63 17.83
C PRO A 203 10.87 2.42 16.99
N GLY A 204 11.67 1.38 17.28
CA GLY A 204 12.88 1.06 16.51
C GLY A 204 12.56 0.66 15.07
N ALA A 205 11.62 -0.28 14.87
CA ALA A 205 11.19 -0.65 13.51
C ALA A 205 10.48 0.50 12.79
N THR A 206 9.69 1.30 13.53
CA THR A 206 9.03 2.48 12.96
C THR A 206 10.03 3.52 12.47
N LEU A 207 11.10 3.77 13.22
CA LEU A 207 12.18 4.67 12.80
C LEU A 207 12.81 4.20 11.48
N THR A 208 13.19 2.93 11.42
CA THR A 208 13.80 2.35 10.21
C THR A 208 12.86 2.42 9.01
N TRP A 209 11.56 2.15 9.20
CA TRP A 209 10.57 2.28 8.13
C TRP A 209 10.38 3.73 7.67
N CYS A 210 10.35 4.70 8.60
CA CYS A 210 10.25 6.12 8.29
C CYS A 210 11.46 6.60 7.46
N GLU A 211 12.68 6.18 7.81
CA GLU A 211 13.89 6.50 7.05
C GLU A 211 13.86 5.88 5.64
N ALA A 212 13.45 4.60 5.53
CA ALA A 212 13.41 3.89 4.27
C ALA A 212 12.30 4.37 3.32
N SER A 213 11.20 4.88 3.87
CA SER A 213 10.00 5.24 3.09
C SER A 213 9.86 6.74 2.86
N ARG A 214 10.80 7.56 3.37
CA ARG A 214 10.69 9.03 3.47
C ARG A 214 10.17 9.70 2.20
N ASP A 215 10.66 9.28 1.04
CA ASP A 215 10.37 9.94 -0.24
C ASP A 215 8.97 9.60 -0.80
N TYR A 216 8.26 8.64 -0.21
CA TYR A 216 6.95 8.15 -0.68
C TYR A 216 5.83 8.31 0.34
N LEU A 217 6.11 8.90 1.50
CA LEU A 217 5.10 9.17 2.53
C LEU A 217 4.18 10.31 2.10
N SER A 218 2.90 10.22 2.51
CA SER A 218 2.04 11.41 2.47
C SER A 218 2.57 12.45 3.46
N PRO A 219 2.29 13.75 3.25
CA PRO A 219 2.72 14.80 4.17
C PRO A 219 2.34 14.51 5.63
N GLU A 220 1.11 14.01 5.85
CA GLU A 220 0.63 13.71 7.20
C GLU A 220 1.41 12.56 7.86
N LEU A 221 1.79 11.52 7.11
CA LEU A 221 2.62 10.44 7.64
C LEU A 221 4.07 10.88 7.84
N ALA A 222 4.60 11.72 6.95
CA ALA A 222 5.93 12.30 7.10
C ALA A 222 6.02 13.14 8.40
N ASP A 223 4.99 13.94 8.69
CA ASP A 223 4.89 14.69 9.94
C ASP A 223 4.85 13.76 11.17
N ARG A 224 4.18 12.61 11.06
CA ARG A 224 4.17 11.59 12.12
C ARG A 224 5.48 10.85 12.31
N CYS A 225 6.35 10.83 11.30
CA CYS A 225 7.70 10.29 11.44
C CYS A 225 8.65 11.22 12.20
N ALA A 226 8.40 12.54 12.24
CA ALA A 226 9.26 13.51 12.91
C ALA A 226 9.54 13.23 14.41
N PRO A 227 8.57 12.84 15.26
CA PRO A 227 8.84 12.52 16.67
C PRO A 227 9.40 11.10 16.91
N VAL A 228 9.45 10.23 15.89
CA VAL A 228 9.84 8.82 16.06
C VAL A 228 11.29 8.63 16.55
N PRO A 229 12.30 9.41 16.11
CA PRO A 229 13.65 9.31 16.66
C PRO A 229 13.70 9.48 18.19
N ALA A 230 12.93 10.41 18.75
CA ALA A 230 12.88 10.65 20.19
C ALA A 230 12.24 9.47 20.93
N LEU A 231 11.15 8.93 20.37
CA LEU A 231 10.47 7.76 20.91
C LEU A 231 11.38 6.50 20.89
N ALA A 232 12.10 6.30 19.78
CA ALA A 232 13.05 5.19 19.65
C ALA A 232 14.23 5.35 20.60
N HIS A 233 14.74 6.57 20.77
CA HIS A 233 15.81 6.85 21.73
C HIS A 233 15.39 6.52 23.17
N ALA A 234 14.20 6.97 23.58
CA ALA A 234 13.68 6.68 24.92
C ALA A 234 13.55 5.17 25.18
N ALA A 235 13.02 4.41 24.23
CA ALA A 235 12.91 2.95 24.35
C ALA A 235 14.29 2.26 24.40
N ASN A 236 15.24 2.72 23.60
CA ASN A 236 16.62 2.19 23.62
C ASN A 236 17.33 2.52 24.94
N LEU A 237 17.06 3.69 25.51
CA LEU A 237 17.60 4.10 26.80
C LEU A 237 17.04 3.23 27.92
N GLU A 238 15.72 3.00 27.95
CA GLU A 238 15.10 2.08 28.91
C GLU A 238 15.67 0.67 28.79
N ARG A 239 15.87 0.17 27.57
CA ARG A 239 16.52 -1.14 27.32
C ARG A 239 17.95 -1.17 27.87
N ALA A 240 18.76 -0.15 27.61
CA ALA A 240 20.13 -0.05 28.12
C ALA A 240 20.16 -0.03 29.66
N LEU A 241 19.30 0.76 30.29
CA LEU A 241 19.19 0.83 31.75
C LEU A 241 18.68 -0.48 32.36
N ALA A 242 17.79 -1.21 31.69
CA ALA A 242 17.36 -2.54 32.13
C ALA A 242 18.52 -3.54 32.10
N ILE A 243 19.37 -3.49 31.07
CA ILE A 243 20.60 -4.30 31.00
C ILE A 243 21.55 -3.93 32.14
N GLN A 244 21.74 -2.63 32.40
CA GLN A 244 22.59 -2.15 33.50
C GLN A 244 22.15 -2.73 34.85
N ARG A 245 20.86 -2.61 35.17
CA ARG A 245 20.29 -3.20 36.40
C ARG A 245 20.44 -4.72 36.47
N ALA A 246 20.38 -5.41 35.34
CA ALA A 246 20.57 -6.85 35.29
C ALA A 246 22.04 -7.25 35.52
N LEU A 247 22.99 -6.43 35.08
CA LEU A 247 24.42 -6.62 35.36
C LEU A 247 24.77 -6.29 36.81
N ASP A 248 24.09 -5.33 37.42
CA ASP A 248 24.26 -4.96 38.84
C ASP A 248 23.58 -5.94 39.80
N ALA A 249 22.68 -6.81 39.31
CA ALA A 249 21.98 -7.77 40.14
C ALA A 249 22.97 -8.79 40.74
N PRO A 250 22.80 -9.19 42.02
CA PRO A 250 23.65 -10.19 42.64
C PRO A 250 23.68 -11.47 41.81
N VAL A 251 24.87 -11.96 41.48
CA VAL A 251 25.03 -13.23 40.75
C VAL A 251 24.53 -14.35 41.64
N ARG A 252 23.34 -14.87 41.34
CA ARG A 252 22.82 -16.06 42.01
C ARG A 252 23.68 -17.26 41.60
N PRO A 253 24.13 -18.11 42.55
CA PRO A 253 24.81 -19.35 42.21
C PRO A 253 23.92 -20.21 41.31
N LEU A 254 24.47 -20.66 40.17
CA LEU A 254 23.80 -21.64 39.31
C LEU A 254 23.56 -22.93 40.09
N GLN A 255 22.32 -23.40 40.10
CA GLN A 255 22.01 -24.72 40.66
C GLN A 255 22.52 -25.82 39.73
N PRO A 256 22.88 -27.01 40.23
CA PRO A 256 23.27 -28.14 39.39
C PRO A 256 22.17 -28.45 38.36
N GLY A 257 22.50 -28.40 37.06
CA GLY A 257 21.57 -28.64 35.96
C GLY A 257 20.86 -27.40 35.41
N GLU A 258 21.07 -26.22 36.01
CA GLU A 258 20.56 -24.95 35.49
C GLU A 258 21.47 -24.44 34.35
N ALA A 259 20.88 -24.05 33.22
CA ALA A 259 21.63 -23.46 32.12
C ALA A 259 22.08 -22.04 32.48
N PRO A 260 23.27 -21.58 32.03
CA PRO A 260 23.68 -20.19 32.18
C PRO A 260 22.61 -19.26 31.59
N LEU A 261 22.25 -18.22 32.34
CA LEU A 261 21.40 -17.16 31.78
C LEU A 261 22.08 -16.59 30.53
N PRO A 262 21.31 -16.33 29.45
CA PRO A 262 21.87 -15.71 28.26
C PRO A 262 22.47 -14.36 28.64
N LYS A 263 23.69 -14.10 28.15
CA LYS A 263 24.35 -12.81 28.37
C LYS A 263 23.48 -11.70 27.77
N PRO A 264 23.24 -10.59 28.49
CA PRO A 264 22.55 -9.45 27.91
C PRO A 264 23.24 -8.99 26.63
N ASP A 265 22.47 -8.75 25.57
CA ASP A 265 22.99 -8.22 24.31
C ASP A 265 23.27 -6.71 24.44
N THR A 266 24.43 -6.38 25.04
CA THR A 266 24.89 -5.00 25.24
C THR A 266 25.22 -4.33 23.91
N PHE A 267 25.78 -5.07 22.95
CA PHE A 267 26.23 -4.54 21.66
C PHE A 267 25.06 -3.93 20.87
N SER A 268 23.99 -4.70 20.64
CA SER A 268 22.86 -4.18 19.85
C SER A 268 22.15 -3.04 20.56
N ALA A 269 21.97 -3.14 21.88
CA ALA A 269 21.37 -2.07 22.68
C ALA A 269 22.16 -0.76 22.56
N CYS A 270 23.49 -0.84 22.61
CA CYS A 270 24.36 0.32 22.49
C CYS A 270 24.45 0.89 21.08
N TYR A 271 24.45 0.02 20.07
CA TYR A 271 24.38 0.45 18.68
C TYR A 271 23.11 1.28 18.43
N ASP A 272 21.95 0.77 18.84
CA ASP A 272 20.65 1.43 18.63
C ASP A 272 20.52 2.73 19.45
N LEU A 273 20.99 2.73 20.70
CA LEU A 273 20.98 3.92 21.56
C LEU A 273 21.88 5.04 20.98
N LYS A 274 23.10 4.71 20.55
CA LYS A 274 24.00 5.68 19.91
C LYS A 274 23.46 6.17 18.57
N ARG A 275 22.90 5.26 17.74
CA ARG A 275 22.27 5.64 16.45
C ARG A 275 21.16 6.66 16.67
N THR A 276 20.23 6.39 17.58
CA THR A 276 19.14 7.31 17.90
C THR A 276 19.62 8.61 18.56
N GLY A 277 20.66 8.55 19.40
CA GLY A 277 21.31 9.74 19.96
C GLY A 277 21.88 10.68 18.89
N ARG A 278 22.51 10.14 17.83
CA ARG A 278 23.00 10.96 16.70
C ARG A 278 21.88 11.72 16.00
N LEU A 279 20.70 11.10 15.86
CA LEU A 279 19.55 11.74 15.22
C LEU A 279 18.96 12.89 16.06
N LEU A 280 19.09 12.83 17.38
CA LEU A 280 18.60 13.86 18.30
C LEU A 280 19.61 14.98 18.56
N GLY A 281 20.89 14.73 18.33
CA GLY A 281 21.95 15.72 18.40
C GLY A 281 23.05 15.42 19.44
N PRO A 282 24.03 16.34 19.58
CA PRO A 282 25.27 16.06 20.32
C PRO A 282 25.07 15.71 21.79
N ALA A 283 24.10 16.34 22.46
CA ALA A 283 23.81 16.07 23.88
C ALA A 283 23.32 14.62 24.08
N ALA A 284 22.32 14.20 23.32
CA ALA A 284 21.77 12.85 23.39
C ALA A 284 22.80 11.78 22.98
N LEU A 285 23.66 12.08 21.99
CA LEU A 285 24.76 11.20 21.62
C LEU A 285 25.78 11.03 22.76
N LYS A 286 26.19 12.13 23.41
CA LYS A 286 27.14 12.08 24.53
C LYS A 286 26.58 11.27 25.71
N ASP A 287 25.30 11.45 26.03
CA ASP A 287 24.63 10.67 27.08
C ASP A 287 24.55 9.18 26.73
N ALA A 288 24.22 8.85 25.47
CA ALA A 288 24.24 7.48 24.96
C ALA A 288 25.65 6.85 25.04
N GLU A 289 26.69 7.62 24.69
CA GLU A 289 28.08 7.16 24.76
C GLU A 289 28.50 6.86 26.19
N ARG A 290 28.18 7.75 27.15
CA ARG A 290 28.46 7.53 28.57
C ARG A 290 27.84 6.24 29.08
N ILE A 291 26.53 6.05 28.85
CA ILE A 291 25.80 4.85 29.31
C ILE A 291 26.39 3.59 28.68
N CYS A 292 26.75 3.64 27.40
CA CYS A 292 27.33 2.48 26.73
C CYS A 292 28.74 2.14 27.22
N THR A 293 29.56 3.14 27.53
CA THR A 293 30.87 2.90 28.16
C THR A 293 30.70 2.26 29.53
N GLU A 294 29.72 2.71 30.33
CA GLU A 294 29.40 2.10 31.62
C GLU A 294 28.96 0.63 31.47
N LEU A 295 28.08 0.33 30.52
CA LEU A 295 27.63 -1.03 30.22
C LEU A 295 28.77 -1.95 29.74
N ASP A 296 29.61 -1.47 28.83
CA ASP A 296 30.76 -2.22 28.33
C ASP A 296 31.76 -2.52 29.47
N LEU A 297 31.99 -1.55 30.36
CA LEU A 297 32.84 -1.74 31.54
C LEU A 297 32.24 -2.76 32.52
N GLN A 298 30.94 -2.68 32.83
CA GLN A 298 30.27 -3.65 33.70
C GLN A 298 30.32 -5.07 33.11
N ALA A 299 30.00 -5.21 31.82
CA ALA A 299 30.05 -6.50 31.13
C ALA A 299 31.47 -7.09 31.13
N TYR A 300 32.48 -6.24 30.97
CA TYR A 300 33.88 -6.64 31.04
C TYR A 300 34.31 -7.07 32.44
N VAL A 301 33.99 -6.28 33.47
CA VAL A 301 34.29 -6.63 34.88
C VAL A 301 33.62 -7.96 35.22
N ALA A 302 32.34 -8.14 34.88
CA ALA A 302 31.62 -9.39 35.11
C ALA A 302 32.29 -10.59 34.41
N ALA A 303 32.87 -10.40 33.23
CA ALA A 303 33.61 -11.45 32.53
C ALA A 303 35.01 -11.72 33.10
N ALA A 304 35.69 -10.69 33.62
CA ALA A 304 37.05 -10.78 34.16
C ALA A 304 37.07 -11.38 35.58
N MET A 305 36.06 -11.09 36.42
CA MET A 305 36.03 -11.50 37.83
C MET A 305 36.22 -13.01 38.05
N PRO A 306 35.60 -13.94 37.30
CA PRO A 306 35.85 -15.37 37.46
C PRO A 306 37.31 -15.77 37.18
N ALA A 307 37.97 -15.12 36.23
CA ALA A 307 39.39 -15.36 35.93
C ALA A 307 40.29 -14.86 37.07
N VAL A 308 39.94 -13.74 37.69
CA VAL A 308 40.60 -13.21 38.89
C VAL A 308 40.45 -14.16 40.06
N GLU A 309 39.23 -14.60 40.37
CA GLU A 309 38.97 -15.54 41.47
C GLU A 309 39.70 -16.88 41.25
N ALA A 310 39.69 -17.40 40.02
CA ALA A 310 40.42 -18.61 39.67
C ALA A 310 41.94 -18.44 39.77
N GLY A 311 42.46 -17.24 39.46
CA GLY A 311 43.87 -16.89 39.58
C GLY A 311 44.33 -16.70 41.03
N LEU A 312 43.44 -16.26 41.93
CA LEU A 312 43.72 -16.07 43.36
C LEU A 312 43.72 -17.38 44.16
N ARG A 313 42.97 -18.41 43.73
CA ARG A 313 42.85 -19.70 44.44
C ARG A 313 44.16 -20.51 44.53
N PRO A 314 44.94 -20.69 43.45
CA PRO A 314 46.33 -21.08 43.56
C PRO A 314 47.14 -19.79 43.79
N ARG A 315 48.08 -19.74 44.74
CA ARG A 315 48.97 -18.57 44.95
C ARG A 315 49.92 -18.33 43.74
N LYS A 316 49.40 -18.09 42.55
CA LYS A 316 50.18 -17.80 41.34
C LYS A 316 50.59 -16.33 41.38
N PRO A 317 51.87 -16.00 41.12
CA PRO A 317 52.39 -14.63 41.24
C PRO A 317 51.94 -13.68 40.11
N SER A 318 51.20 -14.16 39.12
CA SER A 318 50.74 -13.38 37.96
C SER A 318 49.25 -13.06 38.06
N LEU A 319 48.91 -11.78 37.99
CA LEU A 319 47.52 -11.35 37.75
C LEU A 319 47.02 -11.89 36.40
N PRO A 320 45.72 -12.18 36.26
CA PRO A 320 45.13 -12.47 34.95
C PRO A 320 45.38 -11.33 33.96
N LEU A 321 45.45 -11.66 32.67
CA LEU A 321 45.69 -10.71 31.58
C LEU A 321 44.65 -9.57 31.61
N GLU A 322 43.42 -9.90 31.98
CA GLU A 322 42.28 -9.01 32.10
C GLU A 322 42.46 -7.92 33.18
N CYS A 323 43.38 -8.11 34.12
CA CYS A 323 43.73 -7.14 35.16
C CYS A 323 44.97 -6.32 34.84
N MET A 324 45.64 -6.57 33.72
CA MET A 324 46.88 -5.86 33.38
C MET A 324 46.53 -4.45 32.83
N PRO A 325 47.17 -3.37 33.33
CA PRO A 325 46.89 -2.00 32.88
C PRO A 325 46.96 -1.79 31.35
N PRO A 326 47.90 -2.39 30.59
CA PRO A 326 47.90 -2.26 29.14
C PRO A 326 46.64 -2.82 28.47
N TYR A 327 46.10 -3.91 29.01
CA TYR A 327 44.88 -4.53 28.48
C TYR A 327 43.66 -3.65 28.78
N ILE A 328 43.53 -3.16 30.02
CA ILE A 328 42.45 -2.24 30.44
C ILE A 328 42.51 -0.95 29.62
N ASN A 329 43.68 -0.32 29.50
CA ASN A 329 43.86 0.93 28.75
C ASN A 329 43.55 0.75 27.25
N SER A 330 43.89 -0.40 26.66
CA SER A 330 43.58 -0.70 25.26
C SER A 330 42.08 -0.86 24.98
N LYS A 331 41.28 -1.22 25.99
CA LYS A 331 39.84 -1.46 25.85
C LYS A 331 38.98 -0.27 26.22
N PHE A 332 39.35 0.48 27.25
CA PHE A 332 38.50 1.53 27.83
C PHE A 332 38.95 2.95 27.56
N LYS A 333 40.17 3.17 27.03
CA LYS A 333 40.74 4.52 26.84
C LYS A 333 40.51 5.41 28.07
N LEU A 334 40.84 4.89 29.25
CA LEU A 334 40.76 5.63 30.49
C LEU A 334 41.83 6.73 30.44
N ASP A 335 41.40 7.98 30.36
CA ASP A 335 42.25 9.17 30.52
C ASP A 335 42.65 9.33 32.00
#